data_AF-A0A818ICW2-F1
#
_entry.id   AF-A0A818ICW2-F1
#
_cell.length_a   1.000
_cell.length_b   1.000
_cell.length_c   1.000
_cell.angle_alpha   90.00
_cell.angle_beta   90.00
_cell.angle_gamma   90.00
#
_symmetry.space_group_name_H-M   'P 1'
#
loop_
_entity.id
_entity.type
_entity.pdbx_description
1 polymer ?
#
loop_
_entity_poly.entity_id
_entity_poly.type
_entity_poly.pdbx_seq_one_letter_code
_entity_poly.pdbx_strand_id
1 'polypeptide(L)'
;MSSLYLSITSKKAFLQQLHRHYDSLHDFAKTHFQKIIDDIKDKNNQNNEILNITVSLDGTWNRRGHISNYGIVFLIDVHTGYCIDYEVMSLNCEACNMRKSTLTNTQFDR
;
A
#
# COMPACT_ATOMS: atom_id res chain seq x y z
N MET A 1 -7.88 21.74 -40.19
CA MET A 1 -7.22 21.52 -38.88
C MET A 1 -8.11 20.66 -38.03
N SER A 2 -7.97 19.34 -38.14
CA SER A 2 -8.72 18.36 -37.34
C SER A 2 -7.98 18.15 -36.02
N SER A 3 -8.59 18.62 -34.92
CA SER A 3 -8.15 18.31 -33.57
C SER A 3 -8.30 16.82 -33.33
N LEU A 4 -7.19 16.09 -33.27
CA LEU A 4 -7.16 14.67 -32.91
C LEU A 4 -7.56 14.53 -31.44
N TYR A 5 -8.83 14.22 -31.22
CA TYR A 5 -9.35 13.73 -29.95
C TYR A 5 -8.70 12.35 -29.73
N LEU A 6 -7.57 12.34 -29.00
CA LEU A 6 -6.94 11.10 -28.56
C LEU A 6 -7.95 10.32 -27.74
N SER A 7 -8.42 9.22 -28.35
CA SER A 7 -9.41 8.31 -27.81
C SER A 7 -9.09 7.98 -26.37
N ILE A 8 -10.02 8.34 -25.49
CA ILE A 8 -10.13 7.87 -24.12
C ILE A 8 -10.06 6.35 -24.18
N THR A 9 -8.90 5.74 -23.91
CA THR A 9 -8.88 4.38 -23.36
C THR A 9 -9.78 4.49 -22.14
N SER A 10 -11.00 3.93 -22.23
CA SER A 10 -12.10 4.12 -21.28
C SER A 10 -11.56 4.25 -19.86
N LYS A 11 -11.98 5.27 -19.09
CA LYS A 11 -11.57 5.48 -17.68
C LYS A 11 -11.48 4.16 -16.88
N LYS A 12 -12.36 3.20 -17.20
CA LYS A 12 -12.35 1.82 -16.71
C LYS A 12 -11.08 1.04 -17.06
N ALA A 13 -10.67 1.02 -18.33
CA ALA A 13 -9.44 0.35 -18.79
C ALA A 13 -8.19 0.94 -18.13
N PHE A 14 -8.12 2.26 -17.98
CA PHE A 14 -7.02 2.94 -17.28
C PHE A 14 -6.96 2.53 -15.79
N LEU A 15 -8.08 2.59 -15.07
CA LEU A 15 -8.16 2.16 -13.67
C LEU A 15 -7.80 0.67 -13.51
N GLN A 16 -8.24 -0.17 -14.44
CA GLN A 16 -7.92 -1.59 -14.42
C GLN A 16 -6.43 -1.86 -14.68
N GLN A 17 -5.78 -1.05 -15.53
CA GLN A 17 -4.34 -1.11 -15.74
C GLN A 17 -3.56 -0.64 -14.51
N LEU A 18 -4.04 0.40 -13.82
CA LEU A 18 -3.47 0.86 -12.55
C LEU A 18 -3.57 -0.21 -11.45
N HIS A 19 -4.73 -0.84 -11.26
CA HIS A 19 -4.86 -1.94 -10.29
C HIS A 19 -3.89 -3.09 -10.60
N ARG A 20 -3.77 -3.51 -11.86
CA ARG A 20 -2.79 -4.55 -12.22
C ARG A 20 -1.35 -4.17 -11.90
N HIS A 21 -0.98 -2.90 -12.11
CA HIS A 21 0.36 -2.42 -11.75
C HIS A 21 0.55 -2.40 -10.23
N TYR A 22 -0.48 -2.02 -9.48
CA TYR A 22 -0.44 -2.05 -8.02
C TYR A 22 -0.26 -3.47 -7.49
N ASP A 23 -1.03 -4.44 -8.00
CA ASP A 23 -0.91 -5.85 -7.60
C ASP A 23 0.49 -6.39 -7.93
N SER A 24 1.01 -6.10 -9.13
CA SER A 24 2.36 -6.50 -9.52
C SER A 24 3.45 -5.87 -8.66
N LEU A 25 3.29 -4.59 -8.29
CA LEU A 25 4.21 -3.92 -7.37
C LEU A 25 4.14 -4.53 -5.98
N HIS A 26 2.94 -4.89 -5.53
CA HIS A 26 2.71 -5.51 -4.24
C HIS A 26 3.38 -6.90 -4.16
N ASP A 27 3.22 -7.73 -5.20
CA ASP A 27 3.87 -9.04 -5.30
C ASP A 27 5.39 -8.92 -5.37
N PHE A 28 5.91 -7.94 -6.13
CA PHE A 28 7.34 -7.65 -6.18
C PHE A 28 7.88 -7.27 -4.80
N ALA A 29 7.21 -6.35 -4.10
CA ALA A 29 7.62 -5.90 -2.78
C ALA A 29 7.63 -7.06 -1.77
N LYS A 30 6.57 -7.88 -1.74
CA LYS A 30 6.50 -9.08 -0.90
C LYS A 30 7.65 -10.05 -1.17
N THR A 31 7.94 -10.31 -2.44
CA THR A 31 9.05 -11.19 -2.83
C THR A 31 10.39 -10.64 -2.37
N HIS A 32 10.58 -9.32 -2.45
CA HIS A 32 11.81 -8.67 -2.02
C HIS A 32 11.97 -8.69 -0.50
N PHE A 33 10.92 -8.38 0.25
CA PHE A 33 10.97 -8.43 1.71
C PHE A 33 11.19 -9.83 2.25
N GLN A 34 10.60 -10.86 1.62
CA GLN A 34 10.85 -12.23 2.04
C GLN A 34 12.34 -12.58 1.96
N LYS A 35 13.03 -12.17 0.89
CA LYS A 35 14.48 -12.37 0.78
C LYS A 35 15.27 -11.63 1.87
N ILE A 36 14.86 -10.41 2.19
CA ILE A 36 15.48 -9.64 3.28
C ILE A 36 15.27 -10.35 4.62
N ILE A 37 14.07 -10.88 4.88
CA ILE A 37 13.76 -11.63 6.11
C ILE A 37 14.63 -12.89 6.19
N ASP A 38 14.80 -13.61 5.09
CA ASP A 38 15.66 -14.79 5.03
C ASP A 38 17.13 -14.42 5.32
N ASP A 39 17.64 -13.33 4.72
CA ASP A 39 18.97 -12.79 5.00
C ASP A 39 19.15 -12.41 6.48
N ILE A 40 18.11 -11.84 7.11
CA ILE A 40 18.13 -11.49 8.55
C ILE A 40 18.15 -12.75 9.41
N LYS A 41 17.37 -13.78 9.07
CA LYS A 41 17.38 -15.07 9.78
C LYS A 41 18.76 -15.72 9.75
N ASP A 42 19.38 -15.75 8.57
CA ASP A 42 20.72 -16.30 8.37
C ASP A 42 21.76 -15.55 9.19
N LYS A 43 21.75 -14.20 9.14
CA LYS A 43 22.69 -13.37 9.92
C LYS A 43 22.54 -13.54 11.43
N ASN A 44 21.32 -13.78 11.91
CA ASN A 44 21.04 -13.97 13.33
C ASN A 44 21.28 -15.41 13.80
N ASN A 45 21.67 -16.34 12.90
CA ASN A 45 21.75 -17.78 13.16
C ASN A 45 20.45 -18.33 13.81
N GLN A 46 19.30 -17.71 13.52
CA GLN A 46 18.01 -18.11 14.07
C GLN A 46 17.26 -18.91 13.01
N ASN A 47 17.37 -20.25 13.11
CA ASN A 47 16.54 -21.18 12.34
C ASN A 47 15.16 -21.40 12.99
N ASN A 48 14.78 -20.57 13.96
CA ASN A 48 13.49 -20.67 14.62
C ASN A 48 12.38 -20.14 13.71
N GLU A 49 11.18 -20.72 13.85
CA GLU A 49 9.97 -20.26 13.16
C GLU A 49 9.64 -18.79 13.48
N ILE A 50 9.96 -18.36 14.70
CA ILE A 50 9.75 -17.00 15.20
C ILE A 50 11.10 -16.27 15.29
N LEU A 51 11.18 -15.16 14.58
CA LEU A 51 12.33 -14.26 14.56
C LEU A 51 12.04 -13.04 15.45
N ASN A 52 12.88 -12.80 16.46
CA ASN A 52 12.77 -11.61 17.30
C ASN A 52 13.62 -10.47 16.71
N ILE A 53 12.96 -9.44 16.20
CA ILE A 53 13.60 -8.25 15.63
C ILE A 53 13.14 -6.97 16.31
N THR A 54 14.00 -5.95 16.29
CA THR A 54 13.64 -4.60 16.68
C THR A 54 13.37 -3.79 15.43
N VAL A 55 12.22 -3.13 15.38
CA VAL A 55 11.76 -2.41 14.19
C VAL A 55 11.49 -0.94 14.50
N SER A 56 11.76 -0.08 13.53
CA SER A 56 11.30 1.30 13.49
C SER A 56 10.20 1.43 12.44
N LEU A 57 9.25 2.33 12.70
CA LEU A 57 8.20 2.68 11.76
C LEU A 57 8.46 4.09 11.24
N ASP A 58 8.51 4.24 9.92
CA ASP A 58 8.55 5.55 9.27
C ASP A 58 7.54 5.59 8.13
N GLY A 59 7.14 6.76 7.66
CA GLY A 59 6.12 6.87 6.64
C GLY A 59 6.03 8.23 6.00
N THR A 60 5.39 8.27 4.84
CA THR A 60 5.12 9.51 4.12
C THR A 60 3.65 9.65 3.80
N TRP A 61 3.19 10.89 3.79
CA TRP A 61 1.82 11.26 3.51
C TRP A 61 1.77 12.07 2.21
N ASN A 62 0.73 11.84 1.40
CA ASN A 62 0.58 12.50 0.10
C ASN A 62 0.54 14.04 0.22
N ARG A 63 0.01 14.56 1.33
CA ARG A 63 -0.05 16.00 1.62
C ARG A 63 0.61 16.31 2.96
N ARG A 64 1.26 17.48 3.06
CA ARG A 64 1.81 17.98 4.33
C ARG A 64 0.69 18.44 5.26
N GLY A 65 0.91 18.28 6.57
CA GLY A 65 -0.06 18.65 7.61
C GLY A 65 -1.16 17.61 7.84
N HIS A 66 -2.04 17.87 8.81
CA HIS A 66 -3.13 16.97 9.24
C HIS A 66 -4.29 16.85 8.22
N ILE A 67 -4.03 17.04 6.93
CA ILE A 67 -5.03 17.04 5.84
C ILE A 67 -4.80 15.94 4.80
N SER A 68 -3.85 15.03 5.05
CA SER A 68 -3.61 13.92 4.11
C SER A 68 -4.60 12.80 4.33
N ASN A 69 -5.27 12.40 3.24
CA ASN A 69 -6.16 11.23 3.25
C ASN A 69 -5.45 9.93 2.85
N TYR A 70 -4.20 10.01 2.40
CA TYR A 70 -3.44 8.87 1.89
C TYR A 70 -2.01 8.93 2.42
N GLY A 71 -1.50 7.79 2.87
CA GLY A 71 -0.14 7.64 3.36
C GLY A 71 0.38 6.23 3.13
N ILE A 72 1.68 6.08 3.29
CA ILE A 72 2.35 4.79 3.30
C ILE A 72 3.29 4.76 4.51
N VAL A 73 3.27 3.66 5.22
CA VAL A 73 4.12 3.40 6.38
C VAL A 73 5.00 2.20 6.05
N PHE A 74 6.26 2.27 6.42
CA PHE A 74 7.28 1.26 6.21
C PHE A 74 7.73 0.71 7.57
N LEU A 75 7.83 -0.61 7.64
CA LEU A 75 8.42 -1.34 8.75
C LEU A 75 9.89 -1.59 8.42
N ILE A 76 10.79 -1.05 9.24
CA ILE A 76 12.23 -1.06 8.98
C ILE A 76 12.91 -1.78 10.13
N ASP A 77 13.73 -2.80 9.84
CA ASP A 77 14.58 -3.43 10.85
C ASP A 77 15.68 -2.45 11.28
N VAL A 78 15.78 -2.20 12.59
CA VAL A 78 16.71 -1.20 13.15
C VAL A 78 18.17 -1.62 12.95
N HIS A 79 18.45 -2.93 12.92
CA HIS A 79 19.84 -3.40 12.83
C HIS A 79 20.39 -3.31 11.41
N THR A 80 19.62 -3.74 10.42
CA THR A 80 20.04 -3.71 9.01
C THR A 80 19.69 -2.41 8.29
N GLY A 81 18.69 -1.67 8.78
CA GLY A 81 18.11 -0.52 8.10
C GLY A 81 17.24 -0.90 6.89
N TYR A 82 16.96 -2.19 6.70
CA TYR A 82 16.15 -2.66 5.58
C TYR A 82 14.65 -2.58 5.88
N CYS A 83 13.89 -2.18 4.86
CA CYS A 83 12.44 -2.28 4.89
C CYS A 83 12.06 -3.76 4.77
N ILE A 84 11.21 -4.23 5.67
CA ILE A 84 10.74 -5.63 5.73
C ILE A 84 9.23 -5.75 5.53
N ASP A 85 8.49 -4.65 5.62
CA ASP A 85 7.08 -4.59 5.27
C ASP A 85 6.63 -3.14 5.01
N TYR A 86 5.45 -2.96 4.42
CA TYR A 86 4.80 -1.66 4.30
C TYR A 86 3.28 -1.78 4.35
N GLU A 87 2.62 -0.70 4.75
CA GLU A 87 1.17 -0.59 4.73
C GLU A 87 0.74 0.71 4.05
N VAL A 88 -0.22 0.60 3.13
CA VAL A 88 -0.84 1.77 2.48
C VAL A 88 -2.08 2.16 3.28
N MET A 89 -2.04 3.35 3.88
CA MET A 89 -3.12 3.88 4.70
C MET A 89 -4.00 4.85 3.91
N SER A 90 -5.32 4.72 4.08
CA SER A 90 -6.29 5.64 3.50
C SER A 90 -7.38 6.03 4.51
N LEU A 91 -7.59 7.33 4.69
CA LEU A 91 -8.76 7.90 5.38
C LEU A 91 -9.97 8.05 4.46
N ASN A 92 -9.80 7.78 3.15
CA ASN A 92 -10.88 7.81 2.17
C ASN A 92 -11.08 6.44 1.52
N CYS A 93 -12.27 5.85 1.67
CA CYS A 93 -12.62 4.60 1.04
C CYS A 93 -13.75 4.83 0.02
N GLU A 94 -13.44 4.68 -1.28
CA GLU A 94 -14.43 4.85 -2.35
C GLU A 94 -15.59 3.85 -2.24
N ALA A 95 -15.31 2.61 -1.81
CA ALA A 95 -16.35 1.62 -1.56
C ALA A 95 -17.31 2.08 -0.44
N CYS A 96 -16.77 2.67 0.64
CA CYS A 96 -17.58 3.28 1.69
C CYS A 96 -18.37 4.48 1.16
N ASN A 97 -17.78 5.34 0.32
CA ASN A 97 -18.46 6.50 -0.26
C ASN A 97 -19.61 6.09 -1.18
N MET A 98 -19.41 5.09 -2.05
CA MET A 98 -20.46 4.53 -2.90
C MET A 98 -21.59 3.90 -2.06
N ARG A 99 -21.24 3.24 -0.96
CA ARG A 99 -22.23 2.66 -0.06
C ARG A 99 -23.04 3.73 0.67
N LYS A 100 -22.40 4.83 1.13
CA LYS A 100 -23.07 6.01 1.69
C LYS A 100 -24.08 6.63 0.72
N SER A 101 -23.73 6.74 -0.56
CA SER A 101 -24.63 7.32 -1.57
C SER A 101 -25.84 6.44 -1.91
N THR A 102 -25.80 5.16 -1.53
CA THR A 102 -26.85 4.18 -1.85
C THR A 102 -27.74 3.86 -0.64
N LEU A 103 -27.27 4.13 0.58
CA LEU A 103 -27.98 3.85 1.82
C LEU A 103 -28.66 5.10 2.38
N THR A 104 -29.81 4.93 3.02
CA THR A 104 -30.39 5.98 3.88
C THR A 104 -29.54 6.11 5.16
N ASN A 105 -29.44 7.30 5.75
CA ASN A 105 -28.56 7.57 6.92
C ASN A 105 -28.71 6.54 8.06
N THR A 106 -29.93 6.01 8.27
CA THR A 106 -30.25 5.00 9.30
C THR A 106 -29.61 3.62 9.08
N GLN A 107 -29.09 3.33 7.89
CA GLN A 107 -28.46 2.04 7.55
C GLN A 107 -26.93 2.10 7.56
N PHE A 108 -26.34 3.28 7.68
CA PHE A 108 -24.88 3.46 7.62
C PHE A 108 -24.20 3.36 9.00
N ASP A 109 -24.93 3.63 10.09
CA ASP A 109 -24.41 3.64 11.46
C ASP A 109 -24.45 2.27 12.18
N ARG A 110 -24.66 1.16 11.46
CA ARG A 110 -24.65 -0.21 12.01
C ARG A 110 -23.50 -1.03 11.50
#